data_AF-N1R4F7-F1
#
_entry.id   AF-N1R4F7-F1
#
_cell.length_a   1.000
_cell.length_b   1.000
_cell.length_c   1.000
_cell.angle_alpha   90.00
_cell.angle_beta   90.00
_cell.angle_gamma   90.00
#
_symmetry.space_group_name_H-M   'P 1'
#
loop_
_entity.id
_entity.type
_entity.pdbx_description
1 polymer ?
#
loop_
_entity_poly.entity_id
_entity_poly.type
_entity_poly.pdbx_seq_one_letter_code
_entity_poly.pdbx_strand_id
1 'polypeptide(L)'
;MVLLVLHWISEAWNPKAKFYYESGDIEAVVDPAIAGEYWGVHSVWKVAETAVRCIGVDARRRLCMAEVVKEVYEAIPLERTPRDEGQGGRAT
;
A
#
# COMPACT_ATOMS: atom_id res chain seq x y z
N MET A 1 4.20 13.79 1.00
CA MET A 1 3.97 12.32 1.06
C MET A 1 2.69 12.00 1.83
N VAL A 2 2.56 12.29 3.13
CA VAL A 2 1.32 12.00 3.91
C VAL A 2 0.08 12.76 3.42
N LEU A 3 0.22 14.01 2.96
CA LEU A 3 -0.89 14.78 2.37
C LEU A 3 -1.27 14.32 0.96
N LEU A 4 -0.34 13.71 0.21
CA LEU A 4 -0.65 13.09 -1.08
C LEU A 4 -1.43 11.79 -0.86
N VAL A 5 -1.05 10.99 0.16
CA VAL A 5 -1.78 9.77 0.53
C VAL A 5 -3.18 10.07 1.06
N LEU A 6 -3.39 11.13 1.83
CA LEU A 6 -4.73 11.51 2.33
C LEU A 6 -5.62 12.13 1.24
N HIS A 7 -5.07 12.95 0.34
CA HIS A 7 -5.81 13.48 -0.81
C HIS A 7 -6.14 12.36 -1.82
N TRP A 8 -5.23 11.40 -2.01
CA TRP A 8 -5.44 10.23 -2.86
C TRP A 8 -6.42 9.21 -2.26
N ILE A 9 -6.46 9.02 -0.93
CA ILE A 9 -7.47 8.14 -0.30
C ILE A 9 -8.87 8.77 -0.31
N SER A 10 -8.97 10.10 -0.22
CA SER A 10 -10.24 10.83 -0.21
C SER A 10 -10.85 11.02 -1.61
N GLU A 11 -10.04 11.24 -2.64
CA GLU A 11 -10.50 11.36 -4.03
C GLU A 11 -10.38 10.06 -4.86
N ALA A 12 -9.49 9.11 -4.49
CA ALA A 12 -9.07 8.01 -5.37
C ALA A 12 -9.20 6.59 -4.80
N TRP A 13 -9.92 6.35 -3.69
CA TRP A 13 -10.51 5.01 -3.47
C TRP A 13 -11.69 4.77 -4.43
N ASN A 14 -11.41 4.93 -5.72
CA ASN A 14 -12.22 4.51 -6.84
C ASN A 14 -12.51 3.01 -6.65
N PRO A 15 -13.73 2.52 -6.93
CA PRO A 15 -14.06 1.10 -6.89
C PRO A 15 -13.02 0.19 -7.56
N LYS A 16 -12.26 0.70 -8.54
CA LYS A 16 -11.10 0.00 -9.13
C LYS A 16 -9.96 -0.29 -8.16
N ALA A 17 -9.50 0.67 -7.36
CA ALA A 17 -8.39 0.44 -6.42
C ALA A 17 -8.77 -0.62 -5.37
N LYS A 18 -10.03 -0.58 -4.91
CA LYS A 18 -10.60 -1.62 -4.04
C LYS A 18 -10.56 -3.00 -4.70
N PHE A 19 -11.02 -3.09 -5.96
CA PHE A 19 -11.05 -4.33 -6.71
C PHE A 19 -9.64 -4.91 -6.89
N TYR A 20 -8.67 -4.08 -7.26
CA TYR A 20 -7.28 -4.52 -7.45
C TYR A 20 -6.65 -5.00 -6.13
N TYR A 21 -6.85 -4.26 -5.03
CA TYR A 21 -6.45 -4.70 -3.69
C TYR A 21 -7.08 -6.05 -3.30
N GLU A 22 -8.39 -6.22 -3.49
CA GLU A 22 -9.10 -7.47 -3.17
C GLU A 22 -8.72 -8.62 -4.11
N SER A 23 -8.32 -8.33 -5.35
CA SER A 23 -7.86 -9.32 -6.33
C SER A 23 -6.40 -9.77 -6.13
N GLY A 24 -5.64 -9.07 -5.28
CA GLY A 24 -4.22 -9.32 -5.04
C GLY A 24 -3.27 -8.65 -6.04
N ASP A 25 -3.79 -7.93 -7.04
CA ASP A 25 -3.00 -7.13 -7.97
C ASP A 25 -2.67 -5.76 -7.37
N ILE A 26 -1.71 -5.75 -6.44
CA ILE A 26 -1.36 -4.53 -5.70
C ILE A 26 -0.61 -3.50 -6.56
N GLU A 27 0.07 -3.95 -7.62
CA GLU A 27 0.82 -3.06 -8.51
C GLU A 27 -0.13 -2.18 -9.34
N ALA A 28 -1.32 -2.69 -9.68
CA ALA A 28 -2.38 -1.91 -10.33
C ALA A 28 -2.99 -0.80 -9.44
N VAL A 29 -2.71 -0.83 -8.14
CA VAL A 29 -3.11 0.22 -7.18
C VAL A 29 -2.08 1.36 -7.13
N VAL A 30 -0.83 1.12 -7.55
CA VAL A 30 0.25 2.11 -7.50
C VAL A 30 -0.01 3.24 -8.50
N ASP A 31 0.21 4.48 -8.06
CA ASP A 31 0.14 5.64 -8.95
C ASP A 31 1.22 5.52 -10.05
N PRO A 32 0.85 5.58 -11.35
CA PRO A 32 1.80 5.52 -12.46
C PRO A 32 2.94 6.54 -12.37
N ALA A 33 2.73 7.68 -11.70
CA ALA A 33 3.75 8.71 -11.51
C ALA A 33 4.90 8.24 -10.60
N ILE A 34 4.67 7.23 -9.74
CA ILE A 34 5.67 6.67 -8.82
C ILE A 34 5.98 5.20 -9.11
N ALA A 35 5.46 4.63 -10.20
CA ALA A 35 5.58 3.20 -10.54
C ALA A 35 7.03 2.72 -10.74
N GLY A 36 7.99 3.63 -10.88
CA GLY A 36 9.43 3.33 -10.88
C GLY A 36 10.20 3.73 -9.61
N GLU A 37 9.53 4.35 -8.64
CA GLU A 37 10.15 4.91 -7.43
C GLU A 37 9.83 4.12 -6.15
N TYR A 38 8.89 3.17 -6.20
CA TYR A 38 8.65 2.26 -5.08
C TYR A 38 9.58 1.05 -5.17
N TRP A 39 10.27 0.77 -4.06
CA TRP A 39 11.34 -0.25 -4.02
C TRP A 39 10.84 -1.69 -3.88
N GLY A 40 9.57 -1.92 -3.55
CA GLY A 40 9.01 -3.26 -3.43
C GLY A 40 7.51 -3.31 -3.18
N VAL A 41 6.86 -4.39 -3.64
CA VAL A 41 5.41 -4.62 -3.47
C VAL A 41 4.96 -4.72 -2.01
N HIS A 42 5.86 -5.10 -1.11
CA HIS A 42 5.57 -5.22 0.33
C HIS A 42 5.28 -3.88 0.99
N SER A 43 5.99 -2.80 0.60
CA SER A 43 5.69 -1.46 1.14
C SER A 43 4.32 -0.99 0.66
N VAL A 44 3.99 -1.23 -0.61
CA VAL A 44 2.68 -0.92 -1.20
C VAL A 44 1.56 -1.67 -0.47
N TRP A 45 1.74 -2.97 -0.21
CA TRP A 45 0.78 -3.79 0.53
C TRP A 45 0.52 -3.24 1.94
N LYS A 46 1.59 -2.90 2.67
CA LYS A 46 1.50 -2.34 4.02
C LYS A 46 0.75 -1.01 4.04
N VAL A 47 1.02 -0.12 3.08
CA VAL A 47 0.31 1.16 2.94
C VAL A 47 -1.15 0.96 2.55
N ALA A 48 -1.43 0.04 1.61
CA ALA A 48 -2.79 -0.26 1.16
C ALA A 48 -3.65 -0.88 2.29
N GLU A 49 -3.11 -1.81 3.08
CA GLU A 49 -3.79 -2.34 4.26
C GLU A 49 -4.16 -1.23 5.24
N THR A 50 -3.21 -0.33 5.51
CA THR A 50 -3.43 0.80 6.40
C THR A 50 -4.54 1.70 5.86
N ALA A 51 -4.51 2.01 4.56
CA ALA A 51 -5.54 2.81 3.88
C ALA A 51 -6.93 2.17 3.97
N VAL A 52 -7.06 0.87 3.71
CA VAL A 52 -8.33 0.12 3.79
C VAL A 52 -8.93 0.19 5.19
N ARG A 53 -8.11 0.03 6.23
CA ARG A 53 -8.58 0.13 7.62
C ARG A 53 -9.04 1.56 7.94
N CYS A 54 -8.35 2.59 7.44
CA CYS A 54 -8.74 3.99 7.65
C CYS A 54 -10.11 4.35 7.05
N ILE A 55 -10.48 3.76 5.92
CA ILE A 55 -11.74 4.07 5.19
C ILE A 55 -12.89 3.11 5.47
N GLY A 56 -12.67 2.08 6.29
CA GLY A 56 -13.68 1.05 6.57
C GLY A 56 -15.04 1.63 6.98
N VAL A 57 -16.14 1.00 6.56
CA VAL A 57 -17.51 1.44 6.89
C VAL A 57 -17.77 1.43 8.41
N ASP A 58 -17.14 0.49 9.13
CA ASP A 58 -17.19 0.42 10.58
C ASP A 58 -16.21 1.40 11.22
N ALA A 59 -16.71 2.55 11.70
CA ALA A 59 -15.89 3.54 12.38
C ALA A 59 -15.12 2.99 13.59
N ARG A 60 -15.63 1.96 14.27
CA ARG A 60 -14.95 1.28 15.38
C ARG A 60 -13.76 0.42 14.96
N ARG A 61 -13.67 0.06 13.67
CA ARG A 61 -12.57 -0.72 13.09
C ARG A 61 -11.55 0.17 12.37
N ARG A 62 -11.83 1.47 12.25
CA ARG A 62 -10.87 2.44 11.74
C ARG A 62 -9.76 2.61 12.75
N LEU A 63 -8.53 2.63 12.24
CA LEU A 63 -7.34 2.91 13.03
C LEU A 63 -7.47 4.31 13.64
N CYS A 64 -7.06 4.45 14.90
CA CYS A 64 -6.88 5.79 15.45
C CYS A 64 -5.64 6.45 14.83
N MET A 65 -5.55 7.78 14.83
CA MET A 65 -4.44 8.47 14.17
C MET A 65 -3.05 8.05 14.69
N ALA A 66 -2.93 7.66 15.96
CA ALA A 66 -1.69 7.14 16.52
C ALA A 66 -1.29 5.79 15.88
N GLU A 67 -2.27 4.91 15.63
CA GLU A 67 -2.04 3.64 14.95
C GLU A 67 -1.73 3.84 13.46
N VAL A 68 -2.41 4.77 12.79
CA VAL A 68 -2.09 5.13 11.40
C VAL A 68 -0.63 5.57 11.27
N VAL A 69 -0.17 6.44 12.17
CA VAL A 69 1.23 6.91 12.18
C VAL A 69 2.18 5.73 12.39
N LYS A 70 1.87 4.83 13.34
CA LYS A 70 2.67 3.64 13.61
C LYS A 70 2.77 2.74 12.36
N GLU A 71 1.66 2.40 11.74
CA GLU A 71 1.61 1.53 10.56
C GLU A 71 2.36 2.13 9.36
N VAL A 72 2.26 3.44 9.15
CA VAL A 72 3.03 4.14 8.11
C VAL A 72 4.53 4.12 8.42
N TYR A 73 4.94 4.33 9.67
CA TYR A 73 6.35 4.21 10.06
C TYR A 73 6.91 2.81 9.83
N GLU A 74 6.09 1.77 10.02
CA GLU A 74 6.47 0.37 9.73
C GLU A 74 6.60 0.09 8.22
N ALA A 75 5.96 0.88 7.36
CA ALA A 75 6.08 0.73 5.90
C ALA A 75 7.39 1.31 5.34
N ILE A 76 7.94 2.36 5.98
CA ILE A 76 9.15 3.06 5.50
C ILE A 76 10.38 2.14 5.39
N PRO A 77 10.68 1.25 6.36
CA PRO A 77 11.78 0.29 6.22
C PRO A 77 11.61 -0.67 5.04
N LEU A 78 10.35 -1.00 4.68
CA LEU A 78 10.04 -1.91 3.57
C LEU A 78 10.31 -1.28 2.20
N GLU A 79 10.38 0.06 2.11
CA GLU A 79 10.86 0.77 0.93
C GLU A 79 12.38 0.68 0.76
N ARG A 80 13.12 0.20 1.76
CA ARG A 80 14.60 0.12 1.71
C ARG A 80 15.12 -1.30 1.58
N THR A 81 14.24 -2.28 1.71
CA THR A 81 14.56 -3.68 1.45
C THR A 81 14.46 -3.93 -0.06
N PRO A 82 15.57 -4.32 -0.72
CA PRO A 82 15.51 -4.79 -2.10
C PRO A 82 14.50 -5.93 -2.21
N ARG A 83 13.85 -6.03 -3.38
CA ARG A 83 12.99 -7.18 -3.73
C ARG A 83 13.74 -8.45 -3.33
N ASP A 84 13.16 -9.27 -2.46
CA ASP A 84 13.66 -10.62 -2.23
C ASP A 84 13.54 -11.35 -3.57
N GLU A 85 14.64 -11.47 -4.31
CA GLU A 85 14.75 -12.31 -5.50
C GLU A 85 14.71 -13.77 -5.04
N GLY A 86 13.49 -14.21 -4.73
CA GLY A 86 13.22 -15.52 -4.15
C GLY A 86 12.27 -16.36 -4.99
N GLN A 87 12.41 -16.43 -6.32
CA GLN A 87 11.86 -17.57 -7.05
C GLN A 87 12.47 -17.79 -8.46
N GLY A 88 13.21 -18.90 -8.61
CA GLY A 88 13.31 -19.59 -9.90
C GLY A 88 14.72 -19.92 -10.38
N GLY A 89 15.38 -20.89 -9.74
CA GLY A 89 16.41 -21.66 -10.44
C GLY A 89 15.83 -22.21 -11.75
N ARG A 90 16.41 -21.80 -12.88
CA ARG A 90 16.20 -22.45 -14.16
C ARG A 90 17.46 -23.22 -14.49
N ALA A 91 17.34 -24.54 -14.46
CA ALA A 91 18.33 -25.48 -14.93
C ALA A 91 18.81 -25.12 -16.34
N THR A 92 20.13 -25.12 -16.52
CA THR A 92 20.83 -25.47 -17.76
C THR A 92 22.00 -26.35 -17.39
#